data_AF-A0AAJ0ID83-F1
#
_entry.id   AF-A0AAJ0ID83-F1
#
_cell.length_a   1.000
_cell.length_b   1.000
_cell.length_c   1.000
_cell.angle_alpha   90.00
_cell.angle_beta   90.00
_cell.angle_gamma   90.00
#
_symmetry.space_group_name_H-M   'P 1'
#
loop_
_entity.id
_entity.type
_entity.pdbx_description
1 polymer ?
#
loop_
_entity_poly.entity_id
_entity_poly.type
_entity_poly.pdbx_seq_one_letter_code
_entity_poly.pdbx_strand_id
1 'polypeptide(L)'
;MGWQSSVLRDERVVFTGIGFVTTSLIIFAMNTWLTRWRDETIVTPNPPKTQYITQQTEDSLELKTLDTLLGHYNYAIKETAAKIICDRAANDPGLLETLLWGITRPGYDERVKNLRALAVICVPRVLPMLHTWKAYSAIVRCLELSLDPEQEVLENDGWDDYPLRDITEKMCFIFLEQLVDHYGPEMLIRSKFVERWLSRQNWGRTEEDRQRNFHNYMLYRDNKMKRLADAVRKTGSGRSVLVRCGLMSQEGADDFAAEQADNLNLMDTSGERYNLLLSINMGRTPRAQETSAEEQRIRHRNREAIVVNDGTRPIGRDDIIHRDTEWRVLGEPGQS
;
A
#
# COMPACT_ATOMS: atom_id res chain seq x y z
N MET A 1 32.67 77.95 -30.99
CA MET A 1 33.54 76.75 -31.05
C MET A 1 35.01 77.15 -31.24
N GLY A 2 35.66 77.74 -30.22
CA GLY A 2 37.05 78.23 -30.36
C GLY A 2 37.98 77.93 -29.18
N TRP A 3 37.44 77.51 -28.03
CA TRP A 3 38.25 77.13 -26.86
C TRP A 3 38.64 75.64 -26.85
N GLN A 4 37.88 74.78 -27.53
CA GLN A 4 38.19 73.35 -27.60
C GLN A 4 39.43 73.07 -28.47
N SER A 5 39.69 73.89 -29.50
CA SER A 5 40.84 73.72 -30.40
C SER A 5 42.17 74.23 -29.84
N SER A 6 42.16 75.14 -28.86
CA SER A 6 43.38 75.63 -28.20
C SER A 6 43.88 74.68 -27.12
N VAL A 7 42.97 74.03 -26.40
CA VAL A 7 43.30 73.02 -25.36
C VAL A 7 43.84 71.72 -25.98
N LEU A 8 43.38 71.36 -27.18
CA LEU A 8 43.86 70.19 -27.93
C LEU A 8 45.24 70.38 -28.60
N ARG A 9 45.77 71.61 -28.66
CA ARG A 9 47.10 71.90 -29.21
C ARG A 9 48.21 71.94 -28.17
N ASP A 10 47.86 71.91 -26.88
CA ASP A 10 48.84 71.83 -25.81
C ASP A 10 49.23 70.36 -25.59
N GLU A 11 50.42 69.98 -26.06
CA GLU A 11 50.94 68.61 -26.00
C GLU A 11 50.85 68.03 -24.58
N ARG A 12 51.00 68.87 -23.55
CA ARG A 12 50.93 68.44 -22.14
C ARG A 12 49.52 67.98 -21.75
N VAL A 13 48.48 68.67 -22.22
CA VAL A 13 47.09 68.30 -21.93
C VAL A 13 46.73 66.99 -22.66
N VAL A 14 47.21 66.83 -23.89
CA VAL A 14 47.04 65.58 -24.66
C VAL A 14 47.75 64.41 -23.97
N PHE A 15 49.01 64.58 -23.52
CA PHE A 15 49.74 63.53 -22.80
C PHE A 15 49.09 63.17 -21.46
N THR A 16 48.61 64.14 -20.69
CA THR A 16 47.88 63.87 -19.43
C THR A 16 46.54 63.16 -19.66
N GLY A 17 45.81 63.55 -20.71
CA GLY A 17 44.56 62.88 -21.10
C GLY A 17 44.79 61.43 -21.53
N ILE A 18 45.81 61.17 -22.34
CA ILE A 18 46.20 59.80 -22.73
C ILE A 18 46.61 58.98 -21.50
N GLY A 19 47.38 59.56 -20.57
CA GLY A 19 47.77 58.89 -19.33
C GLY A 19 46.58 58.51 -18.45
N PHE A 20 45.57 59.37 -18.34
CA PHE A 20 44.34 59.06 -17.61
C PHE A 20 43.51 57.97 -18.29
N VAL A 21 43.42 57.99 -19.62
CA VAL A 21 42.69 56.98 -20.38
C VAL A 21 43.37 55.62 -20.26
N THR A 22 44.70 55.55 -20.40
CA THR A 22 45.43 54.29 -20.31
C THR A 22 45.36 53.68 -18.92
N THR A 23 45.53 54.47 -17.86
CA THR A 23 45.39 54.00 -16.47
C THR A 23 43.97 53.52 -16.17
N SER A 24 42.95 54.24 -16.64
CA SER A 24 41.55 53.82 -16.47
C SER A 24 41.24 52.50 -17.20
N LEU A 25 41.80 52.32 -18.40
CA LEU A 25 41.65 51.09 -19.19
C LEU A 25 42.32 49.89 -18.50
N ILE A 26 43.50 50.10 -17.92
CA ILE A 26 44.23 49.06 -17.18
C ILE A 26 43.45 48.65 -15.93
N ILE A 27 42.94 49.60 -15.15
CA ILE A 27 42.15 49.31 -13.94
C ILE A 27 40.86 48.57 -14.30
N PHE A 28 40.19 48.97 -15.38
CA PHE A 28 38.98 48.30 -15.87
C PHE A 28 39.29 46.87 -16.35
N ALA A 29 40.36 46.68 -17.11
CA ALA A 29 40.81 45.36 -17.57
C ALA A 29 41.17 44.44 -16.39
N MET A 30 41.86 44.98 -15.38
CA MET A 30 42.25 44.21 -14.19
C MET A 30 41.03 43.83 -13.34
N ASN A 31 40.08 44.74 -13.14
CA ASN A 31 38.85 44.44 -12.42
C ASN A 31 38.00 43.39 -13.15
N THR A 32 37.86 43.49 -14.48
CA THR A 32 37.10 42.52 -15.27
C THR A 32 37.74 41.14 -15.27
N TRP A 33 39.07 41.07 -15.38
CA TRP A 33 39.83 39.83 -15.25
C TRP A 33 39.71 39.20 -13.86
N LEU A 34 39.84 40.01 -12.80
CA LEU A 34 39.71 39.53 -11.42
C LEU A 34 38.29 39.04 -11.12
N THR A 35 37.25 39.71 -11.63
CA THR A 35 35.88 39.22 -11.48
C THR A 35 35.67 37.91 -12.22
N ARG A 36 36.23 37.74 -13.43
CA ARG A 36 36.16 36.48 -14.17
C ARG A 36 36.84 35.35 -13.42
N TRP A 37 38.06 35.58 -12.93
CA TRP A 37 38.82 34.60 -12.16
C TRP A 37 38.14 34.25 -10.84
N ARG A 38 37.58 35.25 -10.14
CA ARG A 38 36.78 35.01 -8.94
C ARG A 38 35.59 34.11 -9.28
N ASP A 39 34.84 34.43 -10.34
CA ASP A 39 33.65 33.68 -10.70
C ASP A 39 33.98 32.26 -11.20
N GLU A 40 35.15 32.05 -11.80
CA GLU A 40 35.69 30.72 -12.17
C GLU A 40 36.25 29.93 -10.97
N THR A 41 36.64 30.60 -9.88
CA THR A 41 37.18 29.98 -8.65
C THR A 41 36.14 29.84 -7.54
N ILE A 42 34.92 30.35 -7.72
CA ILE A 42 33.79 30.02 -6.86
C ILE A 42 33.47 28.53 -7.10
N VAL A 43 34.03 27.68 -6.24
CA VAL A 43 33.63 26.29 -6.11
C VAL A 43 32.16 26.32 -5.72
N THR A 44 31.27 26.06 -6.67
CA THR A 44 29.88 25.80 -6.34
C THR A 44 29.88 24.65 -5.34
N PRO A 45 29.24 24.79 -4.17
CA PRO A 45 29.17 23.67 -3.25
C PRO A 45 28.56 22.51 -4.03
N ASN A 46 29.28 21.40 -4.11
CA ASN A 46 28.79 20.22 -4.81
C ASN A 46 27.36 19.98 -4.33
N PRO A 47 26.36 19.82 -5.23
CA PRO A 47 25.03 19.44 -4.79
C PRO A 47 25.20 18.23 -3.88
N PRO A 48 24.62 18.24 -2.67
CA PRO A 48 24.89 17.20 -1.70
C PRO A 48 24.68 15.87 -2.40
N LYS A 49 25.73 15.04 -2.46
CA LYS A 49 25.63 13.70 -3.03
C LYS A 49 24.38 13.10 -2.40
N THR A 50 23.46 12.61 -3.23
CA THR A 50 22.28 11.89 -2.75
C THR A 50 22.78 10.74 -1.91
N GLN A 51 22.85 10.95 -0.59
CA GLN A 51 23.18 9.89 0.33
C GLN A 51 22.00 8.93 0.21
N TYR A 52 22.27 7.73 -0.28
CA TYR A 52 21.31 6.65 -0.19
C TYR A 52 21.05 6.47 1.31
N ILE A 53 19.84 6.81 1.73
CA ILE A 53 19.38 6.65 3.10
C ILE A 53 19.55 5.15 3.40
N THR A 54 20.46 4.82 4.32
CA THR A 54 20.68 3.43 4.73
C THR A 54 19.59 3.05 5.73
N GLN A 55 19.28 1.76 5.85
CA GLN A 55 18.32 1.26 6.84
C GLN A 55 18.64 1.77 8.26
N GLN A 56 19.92 1.86 8.61
CA GLN A 56 20.37 2.39 9.90
C GLN A 56 19.98 3.86 10.10
N THR A 57 20.01 4.68 9.04
CA THR A 57 19.56 6.07 9.12
C THR A 57 18.05 6.18 9.26
N GLU A 58 17.26 5.34 8.59
CA GLU A 58 15.81 5.25 8.81
C GLU A 58 15.48 4.81 10.24
N ASP A 59 16.23 3.82 10.73
CA ASP A 59 16.15 3.29 12.09
C ASP A 59 16.72 4.22 13.16
N SER A 60 17.38 5.31 12.80
CA SER A 60 17.81 6.36 13.73
C SER A 60 16.81 7.51 13.89
N LEU A 61 15.79 7.59 13.03
CA LEU A 61 14.81 8.68 13.08
C LEU A 61 13.96 8.61 14.35
N GLU A 62 13.87 9.72 15.08
CA GLU A 62 13.02 9.80 16.26
C GLU A 62 11.53 9.64 15.89
N LEU A 63 10.75 9.01 16.78
CA LEU A 63 9.30 8.79 16.57
C LEU A 63 8.54 10.12 16.39
N LYS A 64 8.96 11.17 17.09
CA LYS A 64 8.37 12.51 16.97
C LYS A 64 8.61 13.14 15.58
N THR A 65 9.77 12.87 14.99
CA THR A 65 10.08 13.30 13.63
C THR A 65 9.19 12.58 12.63
N LEU A 66 9.03 11.25 12.77
CA LEU A 66 8.14 10.47 11.93
C LEU A 66 6.67 10.91 12.05
N ASP A 67 6.20 11.24 13.25
CA ASP A 67 4.86 11.79 13.47
C ASP A 67 4.66 13.12 12.72
N THR A 68 5.68 13.99 12.77
CA THR A 68 5.67 15.25 12.01
C THR A 68 5.65 15.01 10.50
N LEU A 69 6.40 14.02 10.01
CA LEU A 69 6.45 13.66 8.59
C LEU A 69 5.14 13.02 8.11
N LEU A 70 4.44 12.25 8.95
CA LEU A 70 3.11 11.71 8.66
C LEU A 70 2.04 12.80 8.52
N GLY A 71 2.22 13.92 9.24
CA GLY A 71 1.37 15.11 9.15
C GLY A 71 1.70 16.04 7.98
N HIS A 72 2.76 15.75 7.22
CA HIS A 72 3.22 16.63 6.15
C HIS A 72 2.24 16.64 4.96
N TYR A 73 2.03 17.80 4.35
CA TYR A 73 1.10 17.98 3.22
C TYR A 73 1.54 17.21 1.96
N ASN A 74 2.86 17.03 1.78
CA ASN A 74 3.39 16.26 0.66
C ASN A 74 3.14 14.76 0.88
N TYR A 75 2.28 14.20 0.05
CA TYR A 75 1.92 12.79 0.07
C TYR A 75 3.13 11.85 -0.04
N ALA A 76 4.14 12.19 -0.85
CA ALA A 76 5.33 11.35 -1.01
C ALA A 76 6.11 11.22 0.32
N ILE A 77 6.20 12.31 1.08
CA ILE A 77 6.87 12.34 2.39
C ILE A 77 6.07 11.55 3.43
N LYS A 78 4.73 11.69 3.40
CA LYS A 78 3.84 10.91 4.26
C LYS A 78 3.94 9.41 3.99
N GLU A 79 3.98 9.03 2.72
CA GLU A 79 4.10 7.64 2.30
C GLU A 79 5.45 7.03 2.70
N THR A 80 6.56 7.76 2.52
CA THR A 80 7.88 7.28 2.95
C THR A 80 7.97 7.15 4.46
N ALA A 81 7.45 8.11 5.22
CA ALA A 81 7.38 8.01 6.68
C ALA A 81 6.55 6.81 7.15
N ALA A 82 5.41 6.53 6.49
CA ALA A 82 4.59 5.36 6.77
C ALA A 82 5.34 4.04 6.49
N LYS A 83 6.06 3.95 5.37
CA LYS A 83 6.89 2.78 5.03
C LYS A 83 7.97 2.52 6.08
N ILE A 84 8.71 3.55 6.49
CA ILE A 84 9.73 3.45 7.54
C ILE A 84 9.13 2.92 8.84
N ILE A 85 7.95 3.39 9.24
CA ILE A 85 7.25 2.91 10.43
C ILE A 85 6.85 1.43 10.27
N CYS A 86 6.27 1.05 9.13
CA CYS A 86 5.89 -0.33 8.86
C CYS A 86 7.10 -1.28 8.87
N ASP A 87 8.22 -0.87 8.28
CA ASP A 87 9.44 -1.67 8.23
C ASP A 87 10.06 -1.84 9.62
N ARG A 88 10.10 -0.77 10.42
CA ARG A 88 10.49 -0.84 11.84
C ARG A 88 9.60 -1.79 12.63
N ALA A 89 8.28 -1.62 12.46
CA ALA A 89 7.28 -2.43 13.13
C ALA A 89 7.38 -3.92 12.76
N ALA A 90 7.69 -4.23 11.49
CA ALA A 90 7.88 -5.61 11.04
C ALA A 90 9.15 -6.27 11.63
N ASN A 91 10.17 -5.48 11.98
CA ASN A 91 11.40 -5.98 12.59
C ASN A 91 11.33 -6.08 14.13
N ASP A 92 10.32 -5.50 14.77
CA ASP A 92 10.13 -5.56 16.24
C ASP A 92 9.21 -6.74 16.63
N PRO A 93 9.77 -7.83 17.22
CA PRO A 93 8.96 -8.97 17.64
C PRO A 93 8.03 -8.64 18.82
N GLY A 94 8.38 -7.68 19.68
CA GLY A 94 7.61 -7.32 20.86
C GLY A 94 6.34 -6.53 20.52
N LEU A 95 6.38 -5.77 19.41
CA LEU A 95 5.24 -5.02 18.93
C LEU A 95 4.07 -5.94 18.54
N LEU A 96 4.35 -7.04 17.82
CA LEU A 96 3.31 -7.97 17.40
C LEU A 96 2.60 -8.60 18.61
N GLU A 97 3.35 -9.02 19.63
CA GLU A 97 2.77 -9.56 20.86
C GLU A 97 1.92 -8.51 21.59
N THR A 98 2.38 -7.27 21.64
CA THR A 98 1.65 -6.15 22.26
C THR A 98 0.33 -5.86 21.52
N LEU A 99 0.37 -5.82 20.18
CA LEU A 99 -0.82 -5.62 19.36
C LEU A 99 -1.80 -6.78 19.55
N LEU A 100 -1.34 -8.03 19.44
CA LEU A 100 -2.19 -9.22 19.63
C LEU A 100 -2.84 -9.22 21.02
N TRP A 101 -2.09 -8.88 22.06
CA TRP A 101 -2.62 -8.74 23.41
C TRP A 101 -3.67 -7.64 23.51
N GLY A 102 -3.43 -6.49 22.90
CA GLY A 102 -4.38 -5.36 22.89
C GLY A 102 -5.72 -5.70 22.21
N ILE A 103 -5.71 -6.57 21.20
CA ILE A 103 -6.93 -7.03 20.54
C ILE A 103 -7.77 -7.95 21.46
N THR A 104 -7.15 -8.63 22.43
CA THR A 104 -7.89 -9.48 23.38
C THR A 104 -8.61 -8.71 24.51
N ARG A 105 -8.44 -7.39 24.57
CA ARG A 105 -9.00 -6.53 25.62
C ARG A 105 -10.48 -6.22 25.41
N PRO A 106 -11.28 -6.07 26.48
CA PRO A 106 -12.72 -5.79 26.38
C PRO A 106 -13.04 -4.36 25.93
N GLY A 107 -12.08 -3.43 25.99
CA GLY A 107 -12.27 -2.05 25.51
C GLY A 107 -12.40 -1.98 23.99
N TYR A 108 -13.53 -1.49 23.48
CA TYR A 108 -13.80 -1.42 22.03
C TYR A 108 -12.77 -0.57 21.28
N ASP A 109 -12.54 0.66 21.73
CA ASP A 109 -11.61 1.60 21.08
C ASP A 109 -10.17 1.08 21.07
N GLU A 110 -9.77 0.40 22.16
CA GLU A 110 -8.47 -0.24 22.27
C GLU A 110 -8.33 -1.36 21.24
N ARG A 111 -9.34 -2.23 21.08
CA ARG A 111 -9.32 -3.27 20.05
C ARG A 111 -9.25 -2.70 18.65
N VAL A 112 -10.09 -1.72 18.33
CA VAL A 112 -10.13 -1.08 17.01
C VAL A 112 -8.78 -0.45 16.68
N LYS A 113 -8.17 0.25 17.64
CA LYS A 113 -6.84 0.85 17.48
C LYS A 113 -5.78 -0.20 17.18
N ASN A 114 -5.74 -1.29 17.95
CA ASN A 114 -4.77 -2.37 17.76
C ASN A 114 -5.00 -3.13 16.45
N LEU A 115 -6.26 -3.38 16.05
CA LEU A 115 -6.59 -4.00 14.76
C LEU A 115 -6.18 -3.14 13.56
N ARG A 116 -6.43 -1.82 13.64
CA ARG A 116 -6.00 -0.87 12.60
C ARG A 116 -4.48 -0.80 12.50
N ALA A 117 -3.78 -0.74 13.63
CA ALA A 117 -2.32 -0.79 13.66
C ALA A 117 -1.79 -2.11 13.06
N LEU A 118 -2.40 -3.24 13.43
CA LEU A 118 -2.05 -4.53 12.86
C LEU A 118 -2.27 -4.55 11.33
N ALA A 119 -3.36 -3.98 10.82
CA ALA A 119 -3.64 -3.93 9.39
C ALA A 119 -2.62 -3.10 8.61
N VAL A 120 -2.10 -2.02 9.21
CA VAL A 120 -1.04 -1.18 8.61
C VAL A 120 0.28 -1.96 8.52
N ILE A 121 0.57 -2.78 9.52
CA ILE A 121 1.84 -3.52 9.62
C ILE A 121 1.77 -4.86 8.85
N CYS A 122 0.58 -5.41 8.62
CA CYS A 122 0.34 -6.63 7.86
C CYS A 122 0.61 -6.46 6.36
N VAL A 123 1.90 -6.37 6.04
CA VAL A 123 2.50 -6.57 4.72
C VAL A 123 2.77 -8.08 4.54
N PRO A 124 2.87 -8.64 3.31
CA PRO A 124 3.20 -10.05 3.08
C PRO A 124 4.37 -10.61 3.93
N ARG A 125 5.31 -9.76 4.36
CA ARG A 125 6.43 -10.12 5.24
C ARG A 125 6.03 -10.47 6.69
N VAL A 126 4.92 -9.91 7.18
CA VAL A 126 4.43 -10.08 8.57
C VAL A 126 3.40 -11.22 8.67
N LEU A 127 2.78 -11.61 7.56
CA LEU A 127 1.82 -12.72 7.53
C LEU A 127 2.38 -14.05 8.08
N PRO A 128 3.64 -14.46 7.80
CA PRO A 128 4.25 -15.63 8.43
C PRO A 128 4.40 -15.51 9.95
N MET A 129 4.65 -14.30 10.45
CA MET A 129 4.76 -14.05 11.90
C MET A 129 3.41 -14.21 12.61
N LEU A 130 2.31 -13.97 11.88
CA LEU A 130 0.95 -14.22 12.35
C LEU A 130 0.53 -15.68 12.27
N HIS A 131 1.30 -16.55 11.61
CA HIS A 131 1.02 -17.99 11.58
C HIS A 131 1.43 -18.67 12.90
N THR A 132 0.85 -18.21 14.01
CA THR A 132 1.06 -18.78 15.34
C THR A 132 -0.27 -19.01 16.02
N TRP A 133 -0.38 -20.10 16.80
CA TRP A 133 -1.63 -20.42 17.51
C TRP A 133 -2.12 -19.27 18.40
N LYS A 134 -1.19 -18.50 18.98
CA LYS A 134 -1.48 -17.32 19.81
C LYS A 134 -2.21 -16.25 19.00
N ALA A 135 -1.77 -15.97 17.77
CA ALA A 135 -2.39 -14.98 16.90
C ALA A 135 -3.80 -15.40 16.49
N TYR A 136 -4.01 -16.64 16.03
CA TYR A 136 -5.36 -17.14 15.71
C TYR A 136 -6.27 -17.09 16.95
N SER A 137 -5.78 -17.54 18.11
CA SER A 137 -6.56 -17.47 19.35
C SER A 137 -6.91 -16.04 19.77
N ALA A 138 -6.00 -15.07 19.58
CA ALA A 138 -6.25 -13.67 19.89
C ALA A 138 -7.30 -13.06 18.94
N ILE A 139 -7.21 -13.36 17.63
CA ILE A 139 -8.18 -12.91 16.62
C ILE A 139 -9.56 -13.54 16.88
N VAL A 140 -9.63 -14.83 17.18
CA VAL A 140 -10.90 -15.49 17.54
C VAL A 140 -11.47 -14.93 18.83
N ARG A 141 -10.62 -14.59 19.81
CA ARG A 141 -11.08 -13.92 21.04
C ARG A 141 -11.64 -12.52 20.74
N CYS A 142 -11.05 -11.79 19.80
CA CYS A 142 -11.58 -10.51 19.35
C CYS A 142 -12.97 -10.65 18.74
N LEU A 143 -13.13 -11.65 17.87
CA LEU A 143 -14.42 -11.98 17.27
C LEU A 143 -15.46 -12.31 18.34
N GLU A 144 -15.09 -13.13 19.33
CA GLU A 144 -15.97 -13.44 20.47
C GLU A 144 -16.41 -12.20 21.24
N LEU A 145 -15.51 -11.22 21.43
CA LEU A 145 -15.82 -9.95 22.10
C LEU A 145 -16.62 -8.98 21.22
N SER A 146 -16.71 -9.23 19.92
CA SER A 146 -17.43 -8.39 18.96
C SER A 146 -18.81 -8.96 18.64
N LEU A 147 -19.20 -10.06 19.29
CA LEU A 147 -20.54 -10.62 19.21
C LEU A 147 -21.56 -9.63 19.77
N ASP A 148 -22.53 -9.27 18.92
CA ASP A 148 -23.67 -8.47 19.30
C ASP A 148 -24.71 -9.33 20.06
N PRO A 149 -25.07 -9.00 21.31
CA PRO A 149 -26.13 -9.71 22.03
C PRO A 149 -27.51 -9.56 21.39
N GLU A 150 -27.75 -8.53 20.57
CA GLU A 150 -29.04 -8.23 19.94
C GLU A 150 -29.07 -8.66 18.46
N GLN A 151 -28.23 -9.62 18.07
CA GLN A 151 -28.13 -10.07 16.68
C GLN A 151 -29.47 -10.60 16.13
N GLU A 152 -29.87 -10.09 14.96
CA GLU A 152 -31.02 -10.59 14.20
C GLU A 152 -30.82 -12.06 13.75
N VAL A 153 -31.93 -12.78 13.58
CA VAL A 153 -31.87 -14.17 13.11
C VAL A 153 -31.43 -14.20 11.64
N LEU A 154 -30.44 -15.03 11.34
CA LEU A 154 -29.88 -15.20 9.98
C LEU A 154 -30.76 -16.14 9.12
N GLU A 155 -32.04 -15.82 8.97
CA GLU A 155 -33.01 -16.66 8.23
C GLU A 155 -33.29 -16.17 6.80
N ASN A 156 -33.04 -14.90 6.50
CA ASN A 156 -33.45 -14.31 5.23
C ASN A 156 -32.47 -14.65 4.11
N ASP A 157 -32.84 -15.54 3.19
CA ASP A 157 -31.99 -15.97 2.07
C ASP A 157 -31.51 -14.85 1.13
N GLY A 158 -32.17 -13.69 1.08
CA GLY A 158 -31.84 -12.58 0.17
C GLY A 158 -31.02 -11.44 0.78
N TRP A 159 -30.82 -11.44 2.11
CA TRP A 159 -30.22 -10.31 2.83
C TRP A 159 -28.83 -10.62 3.39
N ASP A 160 -27.81 -9.94 2.89
CA ASP A 160 -26.45 -10.04 3.44
C ASP A 160 -26.24 -8.98 4.54
N ASP A 161 -26.14 -9.43 5.78
CA ASP A 161 -25.86 -8.63 6.98
C ASP A 161 -24.38 -8.22 7.05
N TYR A 162 -23.51 -8.87 6.28
CA TYR A 162 -22.06 -8.68 6.32
C TYR A 162 -21.60 -7.22 6.18
N PRO A 163 -22.17 -6.39 5.28
CA PRO A 163 -21.82 -4.97 5.17
C PRO A 163 -22.18 -4.14 6.40
N LEU A 164 -23.11 -4.60 7.24
CA LEU A 164 -23.53 -3.90 8.46
C LEU A 164 -22.77 -4.36 9.71
N ARG A 165 -22.01 -5.46 9.62
CA ARG A 165 -21.20 -5.96 10.73
C ARG A 165 -20.19 -4.95 11.23
N ASP A 166 -19.81 -5.13 12.49
CA ASP A 166 -18.84 -4.29 13.16
C ASP A 166 -17.47 -4.27 12.44
N ILE A 167 -16.76 -3.15 12.57
CA ILE A 167 -15.47 -2.94 11.93
C ILE A 167 -14.44 -3.94 12.47
N THR A 168 -14.49 -4.27 13.76
CA THR A 168 -13.56 -5.25 14.34
C THR A 168 -13.77 -6.64 13.72
N GLU A 169 -15.02 -7.07 13.55
CA GLU A 169 -15.36 -8.36 12.94
C GLU A 169 -14.83 -8.43 11.50
N LYS A 170 -15.11 -7.40 10.70
CA LYS A 170 -14.62 -7.29 9.32
C LYS A 170 -13.11 -7.39 9.24
N MET A 171 -12.39 -6.69 10.12
CA MET A 171 -10.92 -6.72 10.18
C MET A 171 -10.40 -8.10 10.58
N CYS A 172 -11.02 -8.75 11.56
CA CYS A 172 -10.68 -10.11 11.95
C CYS A 172 -10.88 -11.09 10.80
N PHE A 173 -11.98 -11.01 10.04
CA PHE A 173 -12.18 -11.87 8.87
C PHE A 173 -11.12 -11.68 7.79
N ILE A 174 -10.63 -10.46 7.57
CA ILE A 174 -9.58 -10.22 6.59
C ILE A 174 -8.28 -10.93 7.00
N PHE A 175 -7.88 -10.81 8.26
CA PHE A 175 -6.68 -11.51 8.74
C PHE A 175 -6.85 -13.02 8.67
N LEU A 176 -8.00 -13.54 9.11
CA LEU A 176 -8.26 -14.98 9.08
C LEU A 176 -8.33 -15.52 7.65
N GLU A 177 -8.99 -14.81 6.72
CA GLU A 177 -9.08 -15.23 5.31
C GLU A 177 -7.68 -15.32 4.71
N GLN A 178 -6.84 -14.29 4.88
CA GLN A 178 -5.46 -14.31 4.41
C GLN A 178 -4.66 -15.48 5.03
N LEU A 179 -4.78 -15.68 6.33
CA LEU A 179 -4.07 -16.76 7.02
C LEU A 179 -4.53 -18.14 6.56
N VAL A 180 -5.83 -18.33 6.30
CA VAL A 180 -6.39 -19.60 5.83
C VAL A 180 -6.08 -19.85 4.37
N ASP A 181 -6.14 -18.82 3.52
CA ASP A 181 -5.79 -18.93 2.10
C ASP A 181 -4.31 -19.34 1.93
N HIS A 182 -3.42 -18.82 2.77
CA HIS A 182 -1.98 -19.08 2.66
C HIS A 182 -1.50 -20.35 3.41
N TYR A 183 -2.06 -20.66 4.58
CA TYR A 183 -1.57 -21.75 5.44
C TYR A 183 -2.60 -22.86 5.71
N GLY A 184 -3.83 -22.70 5.24
CA GLY A 184 -4.93 -23.63 5.47
C GLY A 184 -5.70 -23.41 6.78
N PRO A 185 -6.80 -24.16 6.96
CA PRO A 185 -7.76 -23.95 8.05
C PRO A 185 -7.40 -24.63 9.39
N GLU A 186 -6.36 -25.47 9.45
CA GLU A 186 -6.06 -26.29 10.63
C GLU A 186 -5.84 -25.48 11.92
N MET A 187 -5.09 -24.38 11.84
CA MET A 187 -4.85 -23.49 12.98
C MET A 187 -6.12 -22.75 13.41
N LEU A 188 -6.99 -22.41 12.47
CA LEU A 188 -8.28 -21.79 12.75
C LEU A 188 -9.18 -22.74 13.54
N ILE A 189 -9.25 -24.01 13.13
CA ILE A 189 -10.00 -25.05 13.84
C ILE A 189 -9.44 -25.25 15.24
N ARG A 190 -8.11 -25.35 15.39
CA ARG A 190 -7.45 -25.49 16.69
C ARG A 190 -7.72 -24.31 17.63
N SER A 191 -7.88 -23.10 17.09
CA SER A 191 -8.21 -21.89 17.86
C SER A 191 -9.66 -21.81 18.33
N LYS A 192 -10.47 -22.83 18.01
CA LYS A 192 -11.89 -22.97 18.37
C LYS A 192 -12.78 -21.88 17.77
N PHE A 193 -12.49 -21.48 16.53
CA PHE A 193 -13.30 -20.49 15.80
C PHE A 193 -14.78 -20.87 15.74
N VAL A 194 -15.07 -22.15 15.48
CA VAL A 194 -16.45 -22.65 15.36
C VAL A 194 -17.15 -22.62 16.71
N GLU A 195 -16.51 -23.14 17.74
CA GLU A 195 -17.10 -23.28 19.08
C GLU A 195 -17.22 -21.93 19.82
N ARG A 196 -16.31 -21.00 19.57
CA ARG A 196 -16.28 -19.70 20.27
C ARG A 196 -17.08 -18.62 19.57
N TRP A 197 -17.19 -18.67 18.25
CA TRP A 197 -17.78 -17.56 17.50
C TRP A 197 -18.85 -18.03 16.50
N LEU A 198 -18.53 -18.96 15.58
CA LEU A 198 -19.48 -19.31 14.50
C LEU A 198 -20.78 -19.90 15.06
N SER A 199 -20.69 -20.84 16.00
CA SER A 199 -21.85 -21.47 16.63
C SER A 199 -22.67 -20.53 17.52
N ARG A 200 -22.11 -19.39 17.93
CA ARG A 200 -22.78 -18.37 18.76
C ARG A 200 -23.55 -17.34 17.95
N GLN A 201 -23.38 -17.31 16.63
CA GLN A 201 -24.23 -16.49 15.77
C GLN A 201 -25.69 -16.92 15.89
N ASN A 202 -26.62 -16.00 15.68
CA ASN A 202 -28.05 -16.27 15.77
C ASN A 202 -28.56 -17.02 14.52
N TRP A 203 -28.35 -18.34 14.49
CA TRP A 203 -28.78 -19.23 13.42
C TRP A 203 -30.25 -19.67 13.52
N GLY A 204 -30.95 -19.37 14.62
CA GLY A 204 -32.31 -19.84 14.87
C GLY A 204 -32.49 -20.46 16.26
N ARG A 205 -33.74 -20.77 16.61
CA ARG A 205 -34.12 -21.23 17.96
C ARG A 205 -34.04 -22.74 18.14
N THR A 206 -34.38 -23.51 17.10
CA THR A 206 -34.35 -24.98 17.10
C THR A 206 -33.10 -25.48 16.40
N GLU A 207 -32.68 -26.72 16.67
CA GLU A 207 -31.50 -27.30 16.03
C GLU A 207 -31.71 -27.46 14.51
N GLU A 208 -32.91 -27.84 14.10
CA GLU A 208 -33.29 -27.98 12.69
C GLU A 208 -33.27 -26.63 11.96
N ASP A 209 -33.75 -25.57 12.60
CA ASP A 209 -33.69 -24.22 12.03
C ASP A 209 -32.25 -23.75 11.89
N ARG A 210 -31.39 -24.04 12.87
CA ARG A 210 -29.97 -23.68 12.81
C ARG A 210 -29.26 -24.38 11.66
N GLN A 211 -29.50 -25.67 11.48
CA GLN A 211 -28.91 -26.45 10.39
C GLN A 211 -29.41 -25.96 9.02
N ARG A 212 -30.72 -25.71 8.89
CA ARG A 212 -31.34 -25.20 7.65
C ARG A 212 -30.82 -23.81 7.30
N ASN A 213 -30.82 -22.88 8.24
CA ASN A 213 -30.35 -21.51 8.02
C ASN A 213 -28.85 -21.47 7.72
N PHE A 214 -28.04 -22.28 8.41
CA PHE A 214 -26.61 -22.40 8.10
C PHE A 214 -26.38 -22.96 6.69
N HIS A 215 -27.14 -23.99 6.30
CA HIS A 215 -27.07 -24.57 4.96
C HIS A 215 -27.46 -23.54 3.89
N ASN A 216 -28.59 -22.86 4.04
CA ASN A 216 -29.03 -21.79 3.13
C ASN A 216 -28.01 -20.65 3.04
N TYR A 217 -27.47 -20.23 4.18
CA TYR A 217 -26.45 -19.19 4.22
C TYR A 217 -25.21 -19.61 3.40
N MET A 218 -24.76 -20.86 3.52
CA MET A 218 -23.65 -21.37 2.73
C MET A 218 -23.96 -21.43 1.23
N LEU A 219 -25.21 -21.67 0.83
CA LEU A 219 -25.60 -21.70 -0.58
C LEU A 219 -25.65 -20.29 -1.19
N TYR A 220 -26.38 -19.37 -0.55
CA TYR A 220 -26.76 -18.10 -1.17
C TYR A 220 -25.80 -16.93 -0.92
N ARG A 221 -24.95 -16.98 0.13
CA ARG A 221 -24.02 -15.88 0.43
C ARG A 221 -22.73 -16.00 -0.38
N ASP A 222 -22.04 -14.89 -0.58
CA ASP A 222 -20.62 -14.88 -0.95
C ASP A 222 -19.90 -13.76 -0.17
N ASN A 223 -19.55 -14.08 1.07
CA ASN A 223 -18.83 -13.18 1.95
C ASN A 223 -17.69 -13.91 2.69
N LYS A 224 -16.86 -13.14 3.41
CA LYS A 224 -15.67 -13.69 4.07
C LYS A 224 -16.03 -14.72 5.15
N MET A 225 -17.16 -14.55 5.83
CA MET A 225 -17.66 -15.54 6.79
C MET A 225 -17.93 -16.88 6.09
N LYS A 226 -18.63 -16.88 4.95
CA LYS A 226 -18.86 -18.10 4.17
C LYS A 226 -17.53 -18.73 3.76
N ARG A 227 -16.58 -17.96 3.24
CA ARG A 227 -15.29 -18.51 2.78
C ARG A 227 -14.52 -19.21 3.89
N LEU A 228 -14.51 -18.63 5.09
CA LEU A 228 -13.89 -19.25 6.26
C LEU A 228 -14.65 -20.51 6.71
N ALA A 229 -15.98 -20.46 6.74
CA ALA A 229 -16.80 -21.62 7.07
C ALA A 229 -16.64 -22.75 6.04
N ASP A 230 -16.57 -22.42 4.75
CA ASP A 230 -16.32 -23.35 3.65
C ASP A 230 -14.93 -24.00 3.75
N ALA A 231 -13.90 -23.20 4.06
CA ALA A 231 -12.56 -23.72 4.33
C ALA A 231 -12.55 -24.72 5.50
N VAL A 232 -13.32 -24.46 6.56
CA VAL A 232 -13.48 -25.40 7.68
C VAL A 232 -14.25 -26.66 7.25
N ARG A 233 -15.30 -26.54 6.44
CA ARG A 233 -16.10 -27.68 5.92
C ARG A 233 -15.28 -28.62 5.05
N LYS A 234 -14.30 -28.12 4.31
CA LYS A 234 -13.43 -28.93 3.46
C LYS A 234 -12.56 -29.90 4.25
N THR A 235 -12.20 -29.54 5.48
CA THR A 235 -11.39 -30.39 6.37
C THR A 235 -12.26 -31.37 7.17
N GLY A 236 -11.83 -32.63 7.29
CA GLY A 236 -12.53 -33.63 8.10
C GLY A 236 -12.62 -33.27 9.59
N SER A 237 -11.54 -32.70 10.16
CA SER A 237 -11.55 -32.19 11.53
C SER A 237 -12.59 -31.07 11.70
N GLY A 238 -12.70 -30.17 10.74
CA GLY A 238 -13.67 -29.07 10.75
C GLY A 238 -15.12 -29.56 10.66
N ARG A 239 -15.42 -30.53 9.79
CA ARG A 239 -16.76 -31.16 9.73
C ARG A 239 -17.17 -31.76 11.07
N SER A 240 -16.27 -32.49 11.73
CA SER A 240 -16.57 -33.08 13.05
C SER A 240 -16.91 -32.03 14.11
N VAL A 241 -16.32 -30.84 14.03
CA VAL A 241 -16.59 -29.73 14.96
C VAL A 241 -17.92 -29.06 14.63
N LEU A 242 -18.25 -28.90 13.34
CA LEU A 242 -19.55 -28.35 12.90
C LEU A 242 -20.72 -29.24 13.35
N VAL A 243 -20.57 -30.56 13.23
CA VAL A 243 -21.56 -31.54 13.73
C VAL A 243 -21.69 -31.43 15.25
N ARG A 244 -20.57 -31.40 15.98
CA ARG A 244 -20.59 -31.23 17.45
C ARG A 244 -21.27 -29.94 17.90
N CYS A 245 -21.20 -28.88 17.09
CA CYS A 245 -21.81 -27.59 17.38
C CYS A 245 -23.27 -27.47 16.93
N GLY A 246 -23.84 -28.53 16.32
CA GLY A 246 -25.22 -28.54 15.83
C GLY A 246 -25.46 -27.64 14.61
N LEU A 247 -24.40 -27.29 13.86
CA LEU A 247 -24.51 -26.50 12.62
C LEU A 247 -24.69 -27.37 11.37
N MET A 248 -24.39 -28.66 11.46
CA MET A 248 -24.45 -29.61 10.36
C MET A 248 -24.89 -30.98 10.88
N SER A 249 -25.69 -31.71 10.10
CA SER A 249 -26.03 -33.10 10.40
C SER A 249 -24.87 -34.03 10.05
N GLN A 250 -24.80 -35.21 10.68
CA GLN A 250 -23.78 -36.21 10.33
C GLN A 250 -23.91 -36.65 8.87
N GLU A 251 -25.15 -36.86 8.40
CA GLU A 251 -25.45 -37.19 7.00
C GLU A 251 -24.96 -36.10 6.05
N GLY A 252 -25.26 -34.83 6.33
CA GLY A 252 -24.81 -33.72 5.48
C GLY A 252 -23.30 -33.51 5.48
N ALA A 253 -22.60 -33.93 6.53
CA ALA A 253 -21.13 -33.92 6.58
C ALA A 253 -20.51 -35.02 5.70
N ASP A 254 -21.14 -36.19 5.68
CA ASP A 254 -20.70 -37.36 4.90
C ASP A 254 -21.00 -37.15 3.40
N ASP A 255 -22.18 -36.62 3.05
CA ASP A 255 -22.55 -36.26 1.68
C ASP A 255 -21.59 -35.23 1.09
N PHE A 256 -21.30 -34.16 1.84
CA PHE A 256 -20.34 -33.15 1.40
C PHE A 256 -18.92 -33.71 1.23
N ALA A 257 -18.52 -34.66 2.08
CA ALA A 257 -17.22 -35.31 1.96
C ALA A 257 -17.12 -36.15 0.67
N ALA A 258 -18.21 -36.82 0.28
CA ALA A 258 -18.30 -37.56 -0.97
C ALA A 258 -18.22 -36.61 -2.19
N GLU A 259 -19.02 -35.54 -2.20
CA GLU A 259 -19.02 -34.54 -3.29
C GLU A 259 -17.65 -33.85 -3.47
N GLN A 260 -16.94 -33.58 -2.37
CA GLN A 260 -15.65 -32.92 -2.43
C GLN A 260 -14.54 -33.85 -2.97
N ALA A 261 -14.64 -35.16 -2.73
CA ALA A 261 -13.71 -36.14 -3.28
C ALA A 261 -13.78 -36.20 -4.82
N ASP A 262 -14.97 -36.01 -5.39
CA ASP A 262 -15.18 -36.00 -6.84
C ASP A 262 -14.66 -34.71 -7.50
N ASN A 263 -14.76 -33.57 -6.81
CA ASN A 263 -14.38 -32.24 -7.33
C ASN A 263 -12.87 -31.92 -7.32
N LEU A 264 -12.04 -32.67 -6.59
CA LEU A 264 -10.58 -32.42 -6.48
C LEU A 264 -9.79 -32.63 -7.79
N ASN A 265 -10.44 -33.08 -8.87
CA ASN A 265 -9.84 -33.27 -10.19
C ASN A 265 -9.79 -32.01 -11.07
N LEU A 266 -10.26 -30.85 -10.61
CA LEU A 266 -10.30 -29.64 -11.43
C LEU A 266 -9.91 -28.38 -10.64
N MET A 267 -8.76 -27.80 -11.04
CA MET A 267 -8.38 -26.38 -10.98
C MET A 267 -7.24 -25.96 -10.02
N ASP A 268 -6.35 -25.18 -10.62
CA ASP A 268 -5.15 -24.49 -10.12
C ASP A 268 -5.39 -22.97 -10.07
N THR A 269 -4.67 -22.34 -9.13
CA THR A 269 -4.30 -20.93 -8.88
C THR A 269 -5.26 -19.77 -9.14
N SER A 270 -5.47 -18.97 -8.08
CA SER A 270 -5.70 -17.53 -8.22
C SER A 270 -4.90 -16.76 -7.18
N GLY A 271 -4.01 -15.91 -7.68
CA GLY A 271 -3.21 -14.99 -6.88
C GLY A 271 -3.58 -13.56 -7.23
N GLU A 272 -4.41 -12.91 -6.41
CA GLU A 272 -4.54 -11.45 -6.31
C GLU A 272 -5.28 -11.09 -5.01
N ARG A 273 -4.58 -10.93 -3.87
CA ARG A 273 -5.25 -10.59 -2.57
C ARG A 273 -4.54 -9.57 -1.67
N TYR A 274 -3.67 -8.73 -2.22
CA TYR A 274 -2.94 -7.73 -1.43
C TYR A 274 -3.54 -6.31 -1.43
N ASN A 275 -4.59 -6.04 -2.24
CA ASN A 275 -5.17 -4.68 -2.38
C ASN A 275 -6.29 -4.33 -1.38
N LEU A 276 -6.81 -5.29 -0.59
CA LEU A 276 -7.98 -5.04 0.28
C LEU A 276 -7.64 -4.41 1.64
N LEU A 277 -6.45 -4.68 2.18
CA LEU A 277 -6.02 -4.10 3.46
C LEU A 277 -5.72 -2.60 3.35
N LEU A 278 -5.21 -2.14 2.20
CA LEU A 278 -4.98 -0.70 1.97
C LEU A 278 -6.26 0.08 1.74
N SER A 279 -7.30 -0.51 1.12
CA SER A 279 -8.54 0.20 0.80
C SER A 279 -9.36 0.56 2.05
N ILE A 280 -9.32 -0.29 3.08
CA ILE A 280 -10.07 -0.11 4.34
C ILE A 280 -9.52 1.05 5.16
N ASN A 281 -8.21 1.34 5.07
CA ASN A 281 -7.60 2.42 5.84
C ASN A 281 -7.61 3.80 5.14
N MET A 282 -7.92 3.87 3.84
CA MET A 282 -7.78 5.11 3.07
C MET A 282 -9.05 5.63 2.40
N GLY A 283 -10.21 4.96 2.53
CA GLY A 283 -11.45 5.39 1.86
C GLY A 283 -11.31 5.48 0.33
N ARG A 284 -10.32 4.78 -0.24
CA ARG A 284 -10.01 4.80 -1.67
C ARG A 284 -10.61 3.57 -2.33
N THR A 285 -11.53 3.81 -3.26
CA THR A 285 -11.88 2.82 -4.28
C THR A 285 -10.63 2.53 -5.12
N PRO A 286 -10.18 1.27 -5.25
CA PRO A 286 -9.06 0.96 -6.13
C PRO A 286 -9.51 1.12 -7.59
N ARG A 287 -8.78 1.91 -8.39
CA ARG A 287 -8.73 1.66 -9.83
C ARG A 287 -8.00 0.32 -9.99
N ALA A 288 -8.64 -0.65 -10.65
CA ALA A 288 -8.03 -1.90 -11.03
C ALA A 288 -6.73 -1.60 -11.78
N GLN A 289 -5.59 -1.93 -11.16
CA GLN A 289 -4.30 -1.83 -11.78
C GLN A 289 -3.90 -3.25 -12.17
N GLU A 290 -4.48 -3.73 -13.27
CA GLU A 290 -4.15 -5.02 -13.88
C GLU A 290 -2.72 -4.96 -14.43
N THR A 291 -1.71 -5.32 -13.63
CA THR A 291 -0.32 -5.36 -14.11
C THR A 291 -0.04 -6.68 -14.84
N SER A 292 -0.42 -6.77 -16.11
CA SER A 292 0.04 -7.84 -17.00
C SER A 292 1.55 -7.68 -17.28
N ALA A 293 2.27 -8.80 -17.39
CA ALA A 293 3.70 -8.83 -17.76
C ALA A 293 3.97 -8.16 -19.12
N GLU A 294 2.97 -8.11 -19.99
CA GLU A 294 3.00 -7.39 -21.26
C GLU A 294 2.98 -5.86 -21.06
N GLU A 295 2.21 -5.39 -20.08
CA GLU A 295 2.10 -3.97 -19.73
C GLU A 295 3.38 -3.45 -19.08
N GLN A 296 4.07 -4.26 -18.27
CA GLN A 296 5.40 -3.94 -17.75
C GLN A 296 6.44 -3.83 -18.88
N ARG A 297 6.38 -4.69 -19.91
CA ARG A 297 7.24 -4.59 -21.11
C ARG A 297 6.96 -3.30 -21.89
N ILE A 298 5.69 -2.87 -21.99
CA ILE A 298 5.31 -1.59 -22.59
C ILE A 298 5.88 -0.41 -21.78
N ARG A 299 5.87 -0.46 -20.44
CA ARG A 299 6.46 0.58 -19.59
C ARG A 299 7.98 0.67 -19.72
N HIS A 300 8.67 -0.46 -19.91
CA HIS A 300 10.10 -0.47 -20.22
C HIS A 300 10.39 0.15 -21.59
N ARG A 301 9.49 -0.02 -22.57
CA ARG A 301 9.57 0.58 -23.91
C ARG A 301 9.22 2.07 -23.95
N ASN A 302 8.33 2.54 -23.06
CA ASN A 302 7.81 3.92 -23.03
C ASN A 302 8.60 4.88 -22.12
N ARG A 303 9.86 4.58 -21.76
CA ARG A 303 10.70 5.44 -20.91
C ARG A 303 11.13 6.78 -21.55
N GLU A 304 10.59 7.15 -22.72
CA GLU A 304 10.86 8.42 -23.42
C GLU A 304 9.57 9.05 -24.01
N ALA A 305 8.49 9.12 -23.23
CA ALA A 305 7.32 9.90 -23.60
C ALA A 305 7.36 11.29 -22.94
N ILE A 306 7.09 12.34 -23.71
CA ILE A 306 6.98 13.72 -23.22
C ILE A 306 5.51 14.08 -23.17
N VAL A 307 5.03 14.54 -22.01
CA VAL A 307 3.64 14.97 -21.84
C VAL A 307 3.59 16.50 -21.86
N VAL A 308 2.82 17.07 -22.80
CA VAL A 308 2.63 18.51 -22.94
C VAL A 308 1.14 18.81 -22.84
N ASN A 309 0.72 19.42 -21.72
CA ASN A 309 -0.66 19.87 -21.51
C ASN A 309 -0.64 21.36 -21.14
N ASP A 310 -1.47 22.16 -21.82
CA ASP A 310 -1.63 23.61 -21.64
C ASP A 310 -2.50 23.98 -20.41
N GLY A 311 -2.94 22.99 -19.63
CA GLY A 311 -3.60 23.18 -18.33
C GLY A 311 -5.10 23.50 -18.40
N THR A 312 -5.68 23.65 -19.58
CA THR A 312 -7.09 24.00 -19.79
C THR A 312 -8.04 22.79 -19.77
N ARG A 313 -7.50 21.56 -19.77
CA ARG A 313 -8.29 20.31 -19.73
C ARG A 313 -7.55 19.17 -18.99
N PRO A 314 -8.28 18.15 -18.49
CA PRO A 314 -7.67 16.94 -17.95
C PRO A 314 -6.77 16.26 -19.00
N ILE A 315 -5.65 15.69 -18.54
CA ILE A 315 -4.64 15.06 -19.42
C ILE A 315 -5.29 13.98 -20.28
N GLY A 316 -5.29 14.22 -21.59
CA GLY A 316 -5.78 13.30 -22.61
C GLY A 316 -4.66 12.49 -23.24
N ARG A 317 -5.04 11.47 -24.02
CA ARG A 317 -4.09 10.66 -24.80
C ARG A 317 -3.30 11.50 -25.82
N ASP A 318 -3.90 12.58 -26.30
CA ASP A 318 -3.33 13.50 -27.29
C ASP A 318 -2.22 14.39 -26.71
N ASP A 319 -2.15 14.51 -25.38
CA ASP A 319 -1.13 15.31 -24.69
C ASP A 319 0.19 14.52 -24.52
N ILE A 320 0.26 13.28 -25.02
CA ILE A 320 1.38 12.34 -24.84
C ILE A 320 2.12 12.14 -26.16
N ILE A 321 3.31 12.71 -26.26
CA ILE A 321 4.20 12.59 -27.43
C ILE A 321 5.14 11.41 -27.21
N HIS A 322 5.12 10.46 -28.15
CA HIS A 322 6.02 9.30 -28.18
C HIS A 322 7.13 9.54 -29.21
N ARG A 323 8.31 8.96 -28.99
CA ARG A 323 9.40 8.98 -29.97
C ARG A 323 9.12 7.96 -31.07
N ASP A 324 8.79 8.43 -32.28
CA ASP A 324 8.65 7.57 -33.46
C ASP A 324 10.02 7.04 -33.90
N THR A 325 10.17 5.71 -33.95
CA THR A 325 11.32 5.04 -34.57
C THR A 325 11.09 4.85 -36.06
N GLU A 326 10.89 5.93 -36.81
CA GLU A 326 10.97 5.90 -38.27
C GLU A 326 11.74 7.13 -38.76
N TRP A 327 13.07 7.01 -38.79
CA TRP A 327 13.91 7.93 -39.56
C TRP A 327 13.69 7.57 -41.04
N ARG A 328 12.75 8.24 -41.71
CA ARG A 328 12.72 8.19 -43.17
C ARG A 328 13.86 9.09 -43.66
N VAL A 329 14.94 8.50 -44.18
CA VAL A 329 16.02 9.24 -44.84
C VAL A 329 15.40 10.01 -46.00
N LEU A 330 15.23 11.31 -45.81
CA LEU A 330 15.00 12.22 -46.91
C LEU A 330 16.36 12.54 -47.51
N GLY A 331 16.64 11.87 -48.62
CA GLY A 331 17.63 12.26 -49.62
C GLY A 331 19.07 11.88 -49.31
N GLU A 332 19.68 11.19 -50.27
CA GLU A 332 21.00 11.56 -50.81
C GLU A 332 21.15 10.99 -52.24
N PRO A 333 22.02 11.59 -53.07
CA PRO A 333 21.90 11.61 -54.52
C PRO A 333 22.77 10.57 -55.24
N GLY A 334 22.24 10.02 -56.33
CA GLY A 334 23.01 9.64 -57.52
C GLY A 334 23.86 8.36 -57.50
N GLN A 335 24.08 7.87 -58.73
CA GLN A 335 24.87 6.72 -59.19
C GLN A 335 24.09 5.40 -59.18
N SER A 336 23.78 4.76 -60.31
CA SER A 336 24.38 4.75 -61.66
C SER A 336 23.33 4.51 -62.74
#